data_AF-A0A9D6K792-F1
#
_entry.id   AF-A0A9D6K792-F1
#
_cell.length_a   1.000
_cell.length_b   1.000
_cell.length_c   1.000
_cell.angle_alpha   90.00
_cell.angle_beta   90.00
_cell.angle_gamma   90.00
#
_symmetry.space_group_name_H-M   'P 1'
#
loop_
_entity.id
_entity.type
_entity.pdbx_description
1 polymer ?
#
loop_
_entity_poly.entity_id
_entity_poly.type
_entity_poly.pdbx_seq_one_letter_code
_entity_poly.pdbx_strand_id
1 'polypeptide(L)' 'YSFRDIAQAKTKMAQIIKEEQILNDLYKEAKKLDLPLEKEDIIIKRSGEGVLTITAQWEIEVEFIGGYKRSFQFTVDTGS' A
#
# COMPACT_ATOMS: atom_id res chain seq x y z
N TYR A 1 10.10 8.16 -5.33
CA TYR A 1 9.67 6.76 -5.18
C TYR A 1 8.22 6.75 -4.75
N SER A 2 7.37 5.97 -5.41
CA SER A 2 5.95 5.84 -5.08
C SER A 2 5.73 4.68 -4.09
N PHE A 3 4.57 4.67 -3.41
CA PHE A 3 4.18 3.55 -2.53
C PHE A 3 4.13 2.21 -3.29
N ARG A 4 3.72 2.24 -4.58
CA ARG A 4 3.73 1.05 -5.44
C ARG A 4 5.13 0.47 -5.62
N ASP A 5 6.14 1.31 -5.84
CA ASP A 5 7.53 0.85 -6.03
C ASP A 5 8.05 0.16 -4.77
N ILE A 6 7.71 0.71 -3.61
CA ILE A 6 8.06 0.15 -2.29
C ILE A 6 7.35 -1.19 -2.09
N ALA A 7 6.05 -1.26 -2.36
CA ALA A 7 5.27 -2.49 -2.28
C ALA A 7 5.85 -3.60 -3.18
N GLN A 8 6.16 -3.28 -4.44
CA GLN A 8 6.80 -4.24 -5.35
C GLN A 8 8.17 -4.71 -4.87
N ALA A 9 8.98 -3.83 -4.29
CA ALA A 9 10.26 -4.22 -3.71
C ALA A 9 10.08 -5.19 -2.52
N LYS A 10 9.08 -4.96 -1.66
CA LYS A 10 8.76 -5.84 -0.54
C LYS A 10 8.24 -7.21 -1.00
N THR A 11 7.40 -7.26 -2.04
CA THR A 11 6.96 -8.52 -2.65
C THR A 11 8.14 -9.38 -3.10
N LYS A 12 9.17 -8.79 -3.72
CA LYS A 12 10.38 -9.52 -4.14
C LYS A 12 11.19 -10.08 -2.97
N MET A 13 11.11 -9.45 -1.80
CA MET A 13 11.79 -9.87 -0.58
C MET A 13 10.94 -10.82 0.29
N ALA A 14 9.70 -11.10 -0.09
CA ALA A 14 8.75 -11.92 0.67
C ALA A 14 9.19 -13.37 0.91
N GLN A 15 10.13 -13.87 0.11
CA GLN A 15 10.73 -15.20 0.33
C GLN A 15 11.60 -15.26 1.60
N ILE A 16 12.10 -14.11 2.06
CA ILE A 16 13.09 -14.00 3.14
C ILE A 16 12.46 -13.35 4.39
N ILE A 17 11.49 -12.45 4.20
CA ILE A 17 10.91 -11.62 5.25
C ILE A 17 9.49 -12.11 5.59
N LYS A 18 9.13 -12.08 6.88
CA LYS A 18 7.78 -12.44 7.35
C LYS A 18 6.75 -11.38 6.93
N GLU A 19 5.52 -11.82 6.70
CA GLU A 19 4.40 -10.96 6.27
C GLU A 19 4.13 -9.82 7.26
N GLU A 20 4.19 -10.08 8.56
CA GLU A 20 4.00 -9.06 9.59
C GLU A 20 5.07 -7.96 9.53
N GLN A 21 6.31 -8.32 9.20
CA GLN A 21 7.39 -7.34 9.02
C GLN A 21 7.16 -6.52 7.75
N ILE A 22 6.72 -7.16 6.66
CA ILE A 22 6.35 -6.47 5.42
C ILE A 22 5.23 -5.47 5.69
N LEU A 23 4.17 -5.87 6.41
CA LEU A 23 3.06 -4.99 6.77
C LEU A 23 3.52 -3.77 7.57
N ASN A 24 4.32 -4.00 8.62
CA ASN A 24 4.82 -2.92 9.46
C ASN A 24 5.74 -1.95 8.70
N ASP A 25 6.56 -2.45 7.78
CA ASP A 25 7.41 -1.62 6.94
C ASP A 25 6.58 -0.82 5.92
N LEU A 26 5.62 -1.45 5.25
CA LEU A 26 4.73 -0.76 4.31
C LEU A 26 3.95 0.34 5.00
N TYR A 27 3.42 0.07 6.19
CA TYR A 27 2.72 1.07 6.99
C TYR A 27 3.64 2.26 7.35
N LYS A 28 4.88 1.99 7.78
CA LYS A 28 5.85 3.07 8.06
C LYS A 28 6.16 3.90 6.82
N GLU A 29 6.37 3.26 5.67
CA GLU A 29 6.62 3.98 4.41
C GLU A 29 5.39 4.76 3.94
N ALA A 30 4.17 4.24 4.13
CA ALA A 30 2.93 4.96 3.86
C ALA A 30 2.84 6.25 4.68
N LYS A 31 3.13 6.19 6.00
CA LYS A 31 3.15 7.38 6.86
C LYS A 31 4.26 8.36 6.48
N LYS A 32 5.44 7.89 6.03
CA LYS A 32 6.49 8.78 5.51
C LYS A 32 6.08 9.51 4.23
N LEU A 33 5.24 8.89 3.42
CA LEU A 33 4.67 9.48 2.20
C LEU A 33 3.40 10.30 2.46
N ASP A 34 3.02 10.50 3.73
CA ASP A 34 1.81 11.19 4.15
C ASP A 34 0.52 10.62 3.53
N LEU A 35 0.50 9.29 3.35
CA LEU A 35 -0.66 8.58 2.82
C LEU A 35 -1.65 8.29 3.95
N PRO A 36 -2.96 8.50 3.73
CA PRO A 36 -4.01 8.18 4.70
C PRO A 36 -4.33 6.69 4.67
N LEU A 37 -3.29 5.85 4.75
CA LEU A 37 -3.38 4.40 4.84
C LEU A 37 -3.26 4.00 6.30
N GLU A 38 -4.22 3.22 6.78
CA GLU A 38 -4.13 2.46 8.01
C GLU A 38 -3.58 1.05 7.73
N LYS A 39 -3.26 0.29 8.79
CA LYS A 39 -2.70 -1.07 8.60
C LYS A 39 -3.72 -2.01 7.98
N GLU A 40 -4.98 -1.81 8.31
CA GLU A 40 -6.13 -2.59 7.85
C GLU A 40 -6.37 -2.42 6.35
N ASP A 41 -5.95 -1.29 5.79
CA ASP A 41 -6.06 -0.98 4.36
C ASP A 41 -5.00 -1.72 3.51
N ILE A 42 -4.00 -2.32 4.15
CA ILE A 42 -2.91 -3.05 3.49
C ILE A 42 -3.16 -4.55 3.65
N ILE A 43 -3.61 -5.17 2.57
CA ILE A 43 -3.89 -6.60 2.50
C ILE A 43 -2.70 -7.32 1.88
N ILE A 44 -2.12 -8.24 2.63
CA ILE A 44 -1.04 -9.12 2.17
C ILE A 44 -1.62 -10.52 1.98
N LYS A 45 -1.49 -11.07 0.78
CA LYS A 45 -1.92 -12.44 0.45
C LYS A 45 -0.75 -13.22 -0.12
N ARG A 46 -0.53 -14.42 0.40
CA ARG A 46 0.43 -15.37 -0.15
C ARG A 46 -0.34 -16.46 -0.89
N SER A 47 -0.12 -16.53 -2.19
CA SER A 47 -0.65 -17.61 -3.04
C SER A 47 0.23 -18.87 -2.94
N GLY A 48 -0.34 -20.02 -3.25
CA GLY A 48 0.28 -21.35 -3.08
C GLY A 48 1.62 -21.58 -3.78
N GLU A 49 1.99 -20.71 -4.74
CA GLU A 49 3.28 -20.74 -5.43
C GLU A 49 4.35 -19.83 -4.80
N GLY A 50 4.11 -19.31 -3.59
CA GLY A 50 5.03 -18.39 -2.91
C GLY A 50 4.99 -16.96 -3.46
N VAL A 51 4.05 -16.66 -4.36
CA VAL A 51 3.77 -15.32 -4.85
C VAL A 51 3.06 -14.53 -3.76
N LEU A 52 3.63 -13.38 -3.39
CA LEU A 52 3.05 -12.47 -2.41
C LEU A 52 2.42 -11.28 -3.12
N THR A 53 1.12 -11.12 -2.96
CA THR A 53 0.36 -9.99 -3.47
C THR A 53 0.10 -9.00 -2.34
N ILE A 54 0.44 -7.73 -2.57
CA ILE A 54 0.10 -6.61 -1.70
C ILE A 54 -0.99 -5.82 -2.40
N THR A 55 -2.10 -5.66 -1.73
CA THR A 55 -3.18 -4.77 -2.14
C THR A 55 -3.32 -3.66 -1.11
N ALA A 56 -3.33 -2.41 -1.54
CA ALA A 56 -3.60 -1.28 -0.68
C ALA A 56 -4.59 -0.33 -1.34
N GLN A 57 -5.58 0.14 -0.58
CA GLN A 57 -6.62 1.04 -1.08
C GLN A 57 -6.84 2.16 -0.09
N TRP A 58 -6.92 3.39 -0.58
CA TRP A 58 -7.21 4.55 0.26
C TRP A 58 -7.88 5.64 -0.55
N GLU A 59 -8.46 6.60 0.16
CA GLU A 59 -9.11 7.77 -0.41
C GLU A 59 -8.41 9.04 0.08
N ILE A 60 -8.20 10.00 -0.83
CA ILE A 60 -7.74 11.33 -0.49
C ILE A 60 -8.85 12.31 -0.86
N GLU A 61 -9.36 13.04 0.14
CA GLU A 61 -10.23 14.19 -0.09
C GLU A 61 -9.35 15.42 -0.33
N VAL A 62 -9.47 16.02 -1.50
CA VAL A 62 -8.81 17.29 -1.83
C VAL A 62 -9.86 18.39 -1.83
N GLU A 63 -9.66 19.40 -1.00
CA GLU A 63 -10.45 20.62 -1.01
C GLU A 63 -9.81 21.64 -1.96
N PHE A 64 -10.57 22.07 -2.95
CA PHE A 64 -10.17 23.12 -3.90
C PHE A 64 -10.68 24.47 -3.41
N ILE A 65 -9.95 25.54 -3.75
CA ILE A 65 -10.34 26.92 -3.48
C ILE A 65 -11.76 27.15 -4.03
N GLY A 66 -12.70 27.52 -3.16
CA GLY A 66 -14.12 27.67 -3.48
C GLY A 66 -15.07 26.64 -2.84
N GLY A 67 -14.57 25.76 -1.96
CA GLY A 67 -15.40 24.83 -1.18
C GLY A 67 -15.76 23.54 -1.91
N TYR A 68 -15.18 23.29 -3.08
CA TYR A 68 -15.36 22.04 -3.81
C TYR A 68 -14.45 20.96 -3.23
N LYS A 69 -15.03 19.89 -2.73
CA LYS A 69 -14.31 18.70 -2.27
C LYS A 69 -14.37 17.62 -3.33
N ARG A 70 -13.23 16.96 -3.59
CA ARG A 70 -13.18 15.79 -4.47
C ARG A 70 -12.41 14.67 -3.80
N SER A 71 -13.07 13.52 -3.70
CA SER A 71 -12.45 12.26 -3.30
C SER A 71 -11.72 11.60 -4.46
N PHE A 72 -10.49 11.18 -4.22
CA PHE A 72 -9.69 10.38 -5.14
C PHE A 72 -9.42 9.02 -4.51
N GLN A 73 -9.91 7.96 -5.16
CA GLN A 73 -9.63 6.59 -4.76
C GLN A 73 -8.34 6.10 -5.42
N PHE A 74 -7.42 5.59 -4.61
CA PHE A 74 -6.18 4.99 -5.07
C PHE A 74 -6.19 3.50 -4.79
N THR A 75 -5.60 2.73 -5.69
CA THR A 75 -5.43 1.29 -5.53
C THR A 75 -4.05 0.90 -6.01
N VAL A 76 -3.33 0.19 -5.15
CA VAL A 76 -2.06 -0.46 -5.49
C VAL A 76 -2.30 -1.95 -5.44
N ASP A 77 -1.98 -2.62 -6.55
CA ASP A 77 -1.97 -4.08 -6.66
C ASP A 77 -0.61 -4.49 -7.24
N THR A 78 0.09 -5.38 -6.54
CA THR A 78 1.37 -5.95 -7.00
C THR A 78 1.20 -7.32 -7.66
N GLY A 79 -0.01 -7.87 -7.69
CA GLY A 79 -0.37 -9.09 -8.41
C GLY A 79 -0.32 -8.83 -9.91
N SER A 80 0.42 -9.68 -10.63
CA SER A 80 0.42 -9.77 -12.09
C SER A 80 0.29 -11.22 -12.48
#